data_AF-A0A927V195-F1
#
_entry.id   AF-A0A927V195-F1
#
_cell.length_a   1.000
_cell.length_b   1.000
_cell.length_c   1.000
_cell.angle_alpha   90.00
_cell.angle_beta   90.00
_cell.angle_gamma   90.00
#
_symmetry.space_group_name_H-M   'P 1'
#
loop_
_entity.id
_entity.type
_entity.pdbx_description
1 polymer ?
#
loop_
_entity_poly.entity_id
_entity_poly.type
_entity_poly.pdbx_seq_one_letter_code
_entity_poly.pdbx_strand_id
1 'polypeptide(L)'
;MKELIIILLGAMLIDNVILSRFMGICPFLGVSGNTKSAQGISLSVATAIVLTIVITYPIRKFLSIHNLEYMQTIMFILIIAAVVQLLEMIIKRYNKTLYDMLGVYLALITTNCAVLGTVIRCTMENHDFVQSIVYGIGVSGGFALSIFIMSGIRGRINENEVPVPFRGTPIVLITAGLMAIAFSGFAGIGG
;
A
#
# COMPACT_ATOMS: atom_id res chain seq x y z
N MET A 1 -13.88 -4.83 20.59
CA MET A 1 -12.41 -4.92 20.72
C MET A 1 -11.82 -6.12 20.00
N LYS A 2 -12.29 -7.35 20.25
CA LYS A 2 -11.81 -8.55 19.52
C LYS A 2 -11.98 -8.43 17.99
N GLU A 3 -13.13 -7.94 17.51
CA GLU A 3 -13.35 -7.73 16.07
C GLU A 3 -12.36 -6.74 15.42
N LEU A 4 -12.03 -5.62 16.08
CA LEU A 4 -11.08 -4.66 15.51
C LEU A 4 -9.66 -5.23 15.43
N ILE A 5 -9.27 -6.05 16.41
CA ILE A 5 -7.96 -6.72 16.41
C ILE A 5 -7.92 -7.79 15.30
N ILE A 6 -9.02 -8.51 15.09
CA ILE A 6 -9.15 -9.50 14.01
C ILE A 6 -9.13 -8.81 12.63
N ILE A 7 -9.80 -7.67 12.46
CA ILE A 7 -9.75 -6.89 11.21
C ILE A 7 -8.33 -6.36 10.97
N LEU A 8 -7.64 -5.87 12.01
CA LEU A 8 -6.28 -5.35 11.90
C LEU A 8 -5.28 -6.45 11.54
N LEU A 9 -5.27 -7.56 12.27
CA LEU A 9 -4.40 -8.71 11.98
C LEU A 9 -4.77 -9.41 10.68
N GLY A 10 -6.06 -9.47 10.37
CA GLY A 10 -6.61 -9.97 9.11
C GLY A 10 -6.07 -9.18 7.93
N ALA A 11 -6.27 -7.87 7.92
CA ALA A 11 -5.80 -6.99 6.84
C ALA A 11 -4.26 -6.91 6.73
N MET A 12 -3.55 -7.07 7.86
CA MET A 12 -2.09 -6.96 7.90
C MET A 12 -1.37 -8.26 7.48
N LEU A 13 -1.87 -9.43 7.89
CA LEU A 13 -1.22 -10.74 7.64
C LEU A 13 -2.01 -11.65 6.70
N ILE A 14 -3.32 -11.83 6.91
CA ILE A 14 -4.13 -12.85 6.21
C ILE A 14 -4.50 -12.35 4.80
N ASP A 15 -4.91 -11.09 4.70
CA ASP A 15 -5.38 -10.43 3.48
C ASP A 15 -4.36 -9.42 2.96
N ASN A 16 -3.07 -9.75 3.07
CA ASN A 16 -1.99 -8.84 2.71
C ASN A 16 -2.14 -8.37 1.25
N VAL A 17 -2.31 -7.05 1.10
CA VAL A 17 -2.62 -6.40 -0.18
C VAL A 17 -1.53 -6.61 -1.24
N ILE A 18 -0.26 -6.76 -0.84
CA ILE A 18 0.84 -7.00 -1.77
C ILE A 18 0.99 -8.49 -2.11
N LEU A 19 0.99 -9.36 -1.10
CA LEU A 19 1.43 -10.75 -1.27
C LEU A 19 0.28 -11.74 -1.54
N SER A 20 -0.92 -11.45 -1.04
CA SER A 20 -2.12 -12.27 -1.27
C SER A 20 -2.95 -11.74 -2.45
N ARG A 21 -3.00 -10.41 -2.59
CA ARG A 21 -3.85 -9.76 -3.61
C ARG A 21 -3.09 -9.07 -4.74
N PHE A 22 -1.75 -9.14 -4.77
CA PHE A 22 -0.89 -8.61 -5.83
C PHE A 22 -1.13 -7.11 -6.16
N MET A 23 -1.57 -6.32 -5.20
CA MET A 23 -1.80 -4.88 -5.35
C MET A 23 -0.61 -4.08 -4.79
N GLY A 24 -0.24 -2.99 -5.47
CA GLY A 24 0.85 -2.10 -5.02
C GLY A 24 2.26 -2.58 -5.37
N ILE A 25 2.40 -3.41 -6.40
CA ILE A 25 3.69 -3.95 -6.88
C ILE A 25 4.59 -2.84 -7.45
N CYS A 26 4.04 -1.76 -8.01
CA CYS A 26 4.80 -0.70 -8.67
C CYS A 26 5.86 -0.03 -7.75
N PRO A 27 5.50 0.49 -6.55
CA PRO A 27 6.50 1.00 -5.61
C PRO A 27 7.33 -0.11 -4.95
N PHE A 28 6.77 -1.31 -4.82
CA PHE A 28 7.44 -2.46 -4.22
C PHE A 28 8.68 -2.91 -5.03
N LEU A 29 8.57 -2.97 -6.36
CA LEU A 29 9.71 -3.31 -7.22
C LEU A 29 10.72 -2.16 -7.35
N GLY A 30 10.24 -0.92 -7.42
CA GLY A 30 11.08 0.25 -7.66
C GLY A 30 11.97 0.64 -6.47
N VAL A 31 11.50 0.48 -5.24
CA VAL A 31 12.14 1.11 -4.06
C VAL A 31 12.67 0.11 -3.04
N SER A 32 12.46 -1.18 -3.26
CA SER A 32 13.01 -2.24 -2.40
C SER A 32 14.54 -2.32 -2.38
N GLY A 33 15.27 -1.64 -3.26
CA GLY A 33 16.74 -1.67 -3.28
C GLY A 33 17.42 -0.94 -2.11
N ASN A 34 16.73 -0.01 -1.44
CA ASN A 34 17.31 0.77 -0.33
C ASN A 34 16.33 0.85 0.84
N THR A 35 16.78 0.41 2.02
CA THR A 35 15.98 0.38 3.25
C THR A 35 15.50 1.78 3.67
N LYS A 36 16.30 2.82 3.44
CA LYS A 36 15.92 4.21 3.77
C LYS A 36 14.79 4.72 2.88
N SER A 37 14.85 4.43 1.58
CA SER A 37 13.80 4.83 0.63
C SER A 37 12.53 4.01 0.84
N ALA A 38 12.67 2.73 1.17
CA ALA A 38 11.58 1.82 1.53
C ALA A 38 10.77 2.32 2.75
N GLN A 39 11.47 2.85 3.77
CA GLN A 39 10.83 3.51 4.93
C GLN A 39 10.01 4.73 4.51
N GLY A 40 10.61 5.61 3.70
CA GLY A 40 9.96 6.85 3.25
C GLY A 40 8.70 6.61 2.44
N ILE A 41 8.72 5.64 1.53
CA ILE A 41 7.53 5.28 0.73
C ILE A 41 6.46 4.63 1.60
N SER A 42 6.82 3.68 2.45
CA SER A 42 5.85 2.97 3.28
C SER A 42 5.09 3.93 4.20
N LEU A 43 5.79 4.90 4.79
CA LEU A 43 5.18 5.94 5.61
C LEU A 43 4.28 6.89 4.80
N SER A 44 4.73 7.28 3.61
CA SER A 44 3.94 8.15 2.72
C SER A 44 2.65 7.47 2.26
N VAL A 45 2.73 6.20 1.87
CA VAL A 45 1.57 5.40 1.46
C VAL A 45 0.61 5.17 2.63
N ALA A 46 1.13 4.87 3.83
CA ALA A 46 0.30 4.71 5.02
C ALA A 46 -0.50 5.98 5.34
N THR A 47 0.16 7.13 5.28
CA THR A 47 -0.47 8.43 5.52
C THR A 47 -1.52 8.73 4.44
N ALA A 48 -1.22 8.46 3.18
CA ALA A 48 -2.16 8.65 2.07
C ALA A 48 -3.42 7.77 2.22
N ILE A 49 -3.27 6.49 2.57
CA ILE A 49 -4.40 5.57 2.77
C ILE A 49 -5.32 6.07 3.88
N VAL A 50 -4.76 6.36 5.06
CA VAL A 50 -5.56 6.79 6.22
C VAL A 50 -6.28 8.10 5.92
N LEU A 51 -5.58 9.09 5.36
CA LEU A 51 -6.17 10.39 5.07
C LEU A 51 -7.26 10.28 3.99
N THR A 52 -7.03 9.47 2.97
CA THR A 52 -8.03 9.21 1.92
C THR A 52 -9.28 8.56 2.51
N ILE A 53 -9.16 7.57 3.39
CA ILE A 53 -10.30 6.91 4.03
C ILE A 53 -11.11 7.90 4.86
N VAL A 54 -10.43 8.75 5.66
CA VAL A 54 -11.09 9.76 6.49
C VAL A 54 -11.90 10.74 5.65
N ILE A 55 -11.36 11.21 4.53
CA ILE A 55 -12.04 12.15 3.63
C ILE A 55 -13.15 11.46 2.82
N THR A 56 -12.92 10.22 2.40
CA THR A 56 -13.83 9.50 1.52
C THR A 56 -15.08 8.99 2.25
N TYR A 57 -14.97 8.66 3.54
CA TYR A 57 -16.11 8.15 4.33
C TYR A 57 -17.35 9.08 4.33
N PRO A 58 -17.25 10.38 4.67
CA PRO A 58 -18.41 11.28 4.63
C PRO A 58 -18.92 11.50 3.19
N ILE A 59 -18.01 11.56 2.21
CA ILE A 59 -18.36 11.74 0.79
C ILE A 59 -19.15 10.52 0.27
N ARG A 60 -18.74 9.31 0.65
CA ARG A 60 -19.46 8.06 0.33
C ARG A 60 -20.89 8.10 0.86
N LYS A 61 -21.07 8.50 2.13
CA LYS A 61 -22.39 8.62 2.75
C LYS A 61 -23.27 9.64 2.02
N PHE A 62 -22.68 10.77 1.60
CA PHE A 62 -23.39 11.78 0.83
C PHE A 62 -23.79 11.29 -0.58
N LEU A 63 -22.92 10.56 -1.28
CA LEU A 63 -23.19 9.97 -2.59
C LEU A 63 -24.28 8.89 -2.55
N SER A 64 -24.28 8.05 -1.51
CA SER A 64 -25.28 6.99 -1.35
C SER A 64 -26.69 7.55 -1.15
N ILE A 65 -26.84 8.67 -0.44
CA ILE A 65 -28.14 9.36 -0.27
C ILE A 65 -28.70 9.85 -1.61
N HIS A 66 -27.84 10.23 -2.55
CA HIS A 66 -28.23 10.76 -3.86
C HIS A 66 -28.29 9.68 -4.96
N ASN A 67 -28.15 8.39 -4.61
CA ASN A 67 -28.09 7.26 -5.56
C ASN A 67 -27.00 7.40 -6.66
N LEU A 68 -25.89 8.08 -6.35
CA LEU A 68 -24.78 8.35 -7.29
C LEU A 68 -23.63 7.34 -7.13
N GLU A 69 -23.95 6.06 -6.94
CA GLU A 69 -22.93 5.03 -6.68
C GLU A 69 -21.96 4.83 -7.85
N TYR A 70 -22.42 5.04 -9.08
CA TYR A 70 -21.58 4.90 -10.29
C TYR A 70 -20.41 5.89 -10.34
N MET A 71 -20.48 7.02 -9.63
CA MET A 71 -19.43 8.05 -9.62
C MET A 71 -18.38 7.83 -8.52
N GLN A 72 -18.56 6.85 -7.64
CA GLN A 72 -17.71 6.66 -6.46
C GLN A 72 -16.23 6.47 -6.83
N THR A 73 -15.92 5.62 -7.81
CA THR A 73 -14.54 5.34 -8.21
C THR A 73 -13.83 6.58 -8.73
N ILE A 74 -14.51 7.41 -9.54
CA ILE A 74 -13.96 8.65 -10.09
C ILE A 74 -13.67 9.63 -8.94
N MET A 75 -14.61 9.76 -7.99
CA MET A 75 -14.43 10.61 -6.81
C MET A 75 -13.26 10.14 -5.95
N PHE A 76 -13.07 8.84 -5.76
CA PHE A 76 -11.95 8.30 -4.99
C PHE A 76 -10.61 8.65 -5.63
N ILE A 77 -10.48 8.52 -6.94
CA ILE A 77 -9.25 8.88 -7.66
C ILE A 77 -8.95 10.38 -7.50
N LEU A 78 -9.96 11.25 -7.61
CA LEU A 78 -9.78 12.70 -7.41
C LEU A 78 -9.33 13.05 -5.99
N ILE A 79 -9.92 12.40 -4.97
CA ILE A 79 -9.53 12.60 -3.57
C ILE A 79 -8.09 12.14 -3.35
N ILE A 80 -7.72 10.96 -3.86
CA ILE A 80 -6.36 10.43 -3.77
C ILE A 80 -5.37 11.39 -4.43
N ALA A 81 -5.68 11.88 -5.64
CA ALA A 81 -4.83 12.84 -6.34
C ALA A 81 -4.61 14.12 -5.52
N ALA A 82 -5.67 14.68 -4.93
CA ALA A 82 -5.56 15.87 -4.08
C ALA A 82 -4.73 15.61 -2.81
N VAL A 83 -4.94 14.47 -2.16
CA VAL A 83 -4.20 14.07 -0.94
C VAL A 83 -2.72 13.88 -1.24
N VAL A 84 -2.38 13.19 -2.33
CA VAL A 84 -0.98 12.94 -2.70
C VAL A 84 -0.30 14.23 -3.14
N GLN A 85 -1.00 15.11 -3.84
CA GLN A 85 -0.47 16.43 -4.19
C GLN A 85 -0.10 17.24 -2.95
N LEU A 86 -0.93 17.18 -1.90
CA LEU A 86 -0.65 17.80 -0.61
C LEU A 86 0.59 17.17 0.04
N LEU A 87 0.70 15.84 0.03
CA LEU A 87 1.88 15.13 0.56
C LEU A 87 3.16 15.50 -0.18
N GLU A 88 3.12 15.66 -1.50
CA GLU A 88 4.26 16.10 -2.30
C GLU A 88 4.78 17.47 -1.86
N MET A 89 3.87 18.43 -1.68
CA MET A 89 4.23 19.76 -1.19
C MET A 89 4.83 19.73 0.23
N ILE A 90 4.30 18.88 1.12
CA ILE A 90 4.81 18.71 2.48
C ILE A 90 6.22 18.11 2.45
N ILE A 91 6.42 17.02 1.71
CA ILE A 91 7.72 16.33 1.65
C ILE A 91 8.79 17.24 1.05
N LYS A 92 8.46 17.98 -0.02
CA LYS A 92 9.36 18.96 -0.64
C LYS A 92 9.81 20.05 0.34
N ARG A 93 8.94 20.45 1.28
CA ARG A 93 9.23 21.48 2.27
C ARG A 93 10.05 20.98 3.45
N TYR A 94 9.73 19.80 3.98
CA TYR A 94 10.37 19.29 5.20
C TYR A 94 11.66 18.51 4.93
N ASN A 95 11.72 17.75 3.84
CA ASN A 95 12.88 16.91 3.57
C ASN A 95 13.20 16.80 2.07
N LYS A 96 14.04 17.73 1.60
CA LYS A 96 14.49 17.80 0.22
C LYS A 96 15.27 16.56 -0.22
N THR A 97 16.07 15.97 0.68
CA THR A 97 16.83 14.74 0.37
C THR A 97 15.92 13.55 0.09
N LEU A 98 14.80 13.44 0.80
CA LEU A 98 13.82 12.38 0.55
C LEU A 98 13.06 12.66 -0.75
N TYR A 99 12.68 13.93 -1.00
CA TYR A 99 12.01 14.33 -2.24
C TYR A 99 12.87 14.02 -3.49
N ASP A 100 14.17 14.32 -3.46
CA ASP A 100 15.06 14.07 -4.60
C ASP A 100 15.25 12.56 -4.89
N MET A 101 15.15 11.72 -3.86
CA MET A 101 15.23 10.25 -3.98
C MET A 101 13.90 9.61 -4.41
N LEU A 102 12.77 10.21 -4.03
CA LEU A 102 11.43 9.64 -4.19
C LEU A 102 10.59 10.34 -5.26
N GLY A 103 11.02 11.46 -5.84
CA GLY A 103 10.18 12.38 -6.63
C GLY A 103 9.27 11.72 -7.67
N VAL A 104 9.81 10.79 -8.47
CA VAL A 104 9.03 10.03 -9.47
C VAL A 104 8.04 9.06 -8.82
N TYR A 105 8.38 8.52 -7.65
CA TYR A 105 7.55 7.57 -6.92
C TYR A 105 6.36 8.23 -6.19
N LEU A 106 6.40 9.52 -5.86
CA LEU A 106 5.24 10.21 -5.27
C LEU A 106 4.05 10.23 -6.23
N ALA A 107 4.28 10.53 -7.51
CA ALA A 107 3.25 10.46 -8.53
C ALA A 107 2.67 9.03 -8.66
N LEU A 108 3.50 7.99 -8.49
CA LEU A 108 3.07 6.59 -8.48
C LEU A 108 2.18 6.23 -7.28
N ILE A 109 2.12 7.03 -6.22
CA ILE A 109 1.18 6.82 -5.10
C ILE A 109 -0.26 7.09 -5.57
N THR A 110 -0.47 8.08 -6.46
CA THR A 110 -1.82 8.44 -6.94
C THR A 110 -2.51 7.30 -7.68
N THR A 111 -1.74 6.53 -8.45
CA THR A 111 -2.21 5.41 -9.25
C THR A 111 -1.92 4.06 -8.59
N ASN A 112 -1.61 4.06 -7.29
CA ASN A 112 -1.30 2.83 -6.60
C ASN A 112 -2.56 2.00 -6.33
N CYS A 113 -2.58 0.79 -6.88
CA CYS A 113 -3.69 -0.15 -6.71
C CYS A 113 -3.97 -0.49 -5.25
N ALA A 114 -2.97 -0.44 -4.36
CA ALA A 114 -3.18 -0.64 -2.93
C ALA A 114 -4.02 0.49 -2.32
N VAL A 115 -3.74 1.75 -2.67
CA VAL A 115 -4.48 2.90 -2.13
C VAL A 115 -5.92 2.89 -2.62
N LEU A 116 -6.13 2.75 -3.92
CA LEU A 116 -7.49 2.69 -4.49
C LEU A 116 -8.25 1.44 -4.00
N GLY A 117 -7.58 0.29 -3.96
CA GLY A 117 -8.16 -0.99 -3.54
C GLY A 117 -8.67 -0.97 -2.10
N THR A 118 -7.91 -0.37 -1.17
CA THR A 118 -8.36 -0.24 0.24
C THR A 118 -9.66 0.55 0.38
N VAL A 119 -9.76 1.69 -0.30
CA VAL A 119 -10.94 2.56 -0.24
C VAL A 119 -12.18 1.87 -0.83
N ILE A 120 -12.00 1.18 -1.95
CA ILE A 120 -13.06 0.39 -2.59
C ILE A 120 -13.49 -0.76 -1.68
N ARG A 121 -12.55 -1.47 -1.03
CA ARG A 121 -12.87 -2.57 -0.11
C ARG A 121 -13.62 -2.11 1.13
N CYS A 122 -13.17 -1.03 1.78
CA CYS A 122 -13.91 -0.41 2.89
C CYS A 122 -15.36 -0.05 2.51
N THR A 123 -15.61 0.22 1.23
CA THR A 123 -16.94 0.52 0.68
C THR A 123 -17.76 -0.74 0.42
N MET A 124 -17.18 -1.75 -0.22
CA MET A 124 -17.89 -3.00 -0.51
C MET A 124 -18.21 -3.80 0.77
N GLU A 125 -17.32 -3.76 1.75
CA GLU A 125 -17.49 -4.47 3.03
C GLU A 125 -18.24 -3.62 4.08
N ASN A 126 -18.81 -2.48 3.69
CA ASN A 126 -19.62 -1.59 4.54
C ASN A 126 -19.03 -1.32 5.94
N HIS A 127 -17.71 -1.12 6.00
CA HIS A 127 -17.04 -0.83 7.27
C HIS A 127 -17.54 0.51 7.83
N ASP A 128 -17.74 0.55 9.15
CA ASP A 128 -17.99 1.80 9.87
C ASP A 128 -16.73 2.70 9.86
N PHE A 129 -16.85 3.96 10.28
CA PHE A 129 -15.76 4.93 10.24
C PHE A 129 -14.51 4.42 10.97
N VAL A 130 -14.70 3.91 12.19
CA VAL A 130 -13.61 3.41 13.03
C VAL A 130 -13.00 2.14 12.45
N GLN A 131 -13.83 1.23 11.93
CA GLN A 131 -13.37 0.00 11.29
C GLN A 131 -12.58 0.31 10.01
N SER A 132 -12.99 1.30 9.23
CA SER A 132 -12.31 1.71 8.00
C SER A 132 -10.90 2.25 8.27
N ILE A 133 -10.74 3.05 9.33
CA ILE A 133 -9.42 3.56 9.74
C ILE A 133 -8.52 2.41 10.20
N VAL A 134 -9.04 1.50 11.03
CA VAL A 134 -8.28 0.35 11.52
C VAL A 134 -7.89 -0.59 10.37
N TYR A 135 -8.78 -0.81 9.41
CA TYR A 135 -8.48 -1.56 8.19
C TYR A 135 -7.38 -0.88 7.36
N GLY A 136 -7.48 0.44 7.14
CA GLY A 136 -6.44 1.22 6.43
C GLY A 136 -5.07 1.13 7.11
N ILE A 137 -5.03 1.20 8.44
CA ILE A 137 -3.81 1.01 9.22
C ILE A 137 -3.27 -0.41 9.04
N GLY A 138 -4.14 -1.43 9.15
CA GLY A 138 -3.77 -2.84 8.94
C GLY A 138 -3.14 -3.09 7.56
N VAL A 139 -3.78 -2.58 6.50
CA VAL A 139 -3.24 -2.69 5.13
C VAL A 139 -1.92 -1.96 4.99
N SER A 140 -1.81 -0.74 5.50
CA SER A 140 -0.56 0.03 5.42
C SER A 140 0.58 -0.63 6.19
N GLY A 141 0.28 -1.28 7.32
CA GLY A 141 1.22 -2.11 8.08
C GLY A 141 1.68 -3.33 7.28
N GLY A 142 0.75 -4.02 6.60
CA GLY A 142 1.07 -5.14 5.72
C GLY A 142 1.93 -4.72 4.53
N PHE A 143 1.62 -3.56 3.94
CA PHE A 143 2.40 -2.95 2.86
C PHE A 143 3.85 -2.66 3.30
N ALA A 144 4.00 -2.00 4.45
CA ALA A 144 5.30 -1.70 5.03
C ALA A 144 6.10 -2.97 5.32
N LEU A 145 5.48 -3.96 5.97
CA LEU A 145 6.10 -5.23 6.34
C LEU A 145 6.69 -5.94 5.13
N SER A 146 5.90 -6.10 4.06
CA SER A 146 6.36 -6.77 2.85
C SER A 146 7.52 -6.02 2.18
N ILE A 147 7.48 -4.69 2.12
CA ILE A 147 8.57 -3.87 1.57
C ILE A 147 9.85 -4.02 2.40
N PHE A 148 9.75 -4.04 3.73
CA PHE A 148 10.92 -4.22 4.60
C PHE A 148 11.56 -5.59 4.41
N ILE A 149 10.75 -6.65 4.33
CA ILE A 149 11.26 -8.02 4.09
C ILE A 149 11.95 -8.07 2.74
N MET A 150 11.33 -7.53 1.69
CA MET A 150 11.93 -7.51 0.34
C MET A 150 13.23 -6.70 0.31
N SER A 151 13.27 -5.56 1.00
CA SER A 151 14.49 -4.75 1.08
C SER A 151 15.62 -5.44 1.85
N GLY A 152 15.27 -6.16 2.92
CA GLY A 152 16.22 -7.01 3.64
C GLY A 152 16.78 -8.14 2.77
N ILE A 153 15.92 -8.81 2.00
CA ILE A 153 16.34 -9.87 1.07
C ILE A 153 17.23 -9.30 -0.05
N ARG A 154 16.80 -8.21 -0.72
CA ARG A 154 17.60 -7.56 -1.77
C ARG A 154 18.96 -7.09 -1.25
N GLY A 155 19.03 -6.57 -0.03
CA GLY A 155 20.30 -6.17 0.58
C GLY A 155 21.27 -7.33 0.87
N ARG A 156 20.79 -8.58 0.85
CA ARG A 156 21.61 -9.80 1.06
C ARG A 156 21.92 -10.55 -0.24
N ILE A 157 21.22 -10.25 -1.34
CA ILE A 157 21.47 -10.90 -2.63
C ILE A 157 22.73 -10.31 -3.25
N ASN A 158 23.71 -11.17 -3.51
CA ASN A 158 24.92 -10.81 -4.24
C ASN A 158 24.66 -10.93 -5.75
N GLU A 159 24.41 -9.80 -6.44
CA GLU A 159 24.08 -9.81 -7.88
C GLU A 159 25.17 -10.46 -8.75
N ASN A 160 26.40 -10.53 -8.26
CA ASN A 160 27.52 -11.16 -8.96
C ASN A 160 27.38 -12.68 -9.09
N GLU A 161 26.71 -13.33 -8.14
CA GLU A 161 26.44 -14.77 -8.13
C GLU A 161 25.22 -15.14 -9.01
N VAL A 162 24.44 -14.14 -9.43
CA VAL A 162 23.25 -14.34 -10.26
C VAL A 162 23.67 -14.41 -11.73
N PRO A 163 23.18 -15.38 -12.52
CA PRO A 163 23.42 -15.43 -13.95
C PRO A 163 22.99 -14.13 -14.63
N VAL A 164 23.78 -13.65 -15.59
CA VAL A 164 23.57 -12.38 -16.31
C VAL A 164 22.11 -12.12 -16.73
N PRO A 165 21.34 -13.09 -17.29
CA PRO A 165 19.95 -12.82 -17.70
C PRO A 165 18.98 -12.56 -16.53
N PHE A 166 19.31 -12.96 -15.31
CA PHE A 166 18.42 -12.83 -14.15
C PHE A 166 18.73 -11.62 -13.24
N ARG A 167 19.79 -10.86 -13.54
CA ARG A 167 20.18 -9.69 -12.73
C ARG A 167 19.15 -8.56 -12.80
N GLY A 168 18.98 -7.83 -11.70
CA GLY A 168 18.05 -6.70 -11.61
C GLY A 168 16.60 -7.13 -11.36
N THR A 169 15.67 -6.68 -12.21
CA THR A 169 14.22 -6.90 -12.01
C THR A 169 13.78 -8.38 -12.01
N PRO A 170 14.34 -9.29 -12.83
CA PRO A 170 13.92 -10.69 -12.85
C PRO A 170 14.14 -11.40 -11.52
N ILE A 171 15.31 -11.26 -10.88
CA ILE A 171 15.56 -11.86 -9.56
C ILE A 171 14.61 -11.31 -8.50
N VAL A 172 14.24 -10.02 -8.58
CA VAL A 172 13.27 -9.40 -7.67
C VAL A 172 11.87 -9.97 -7.84
N LEU A 173 11.46 -10.28 -9.07
CA LEU A 173 10.17 -10.94 -9.32
C LEU A 173 10.18 -12.38 -8.81
N ILE A 174 11.29 -13.11 -8.98
CA ILE A 174 11.45 -14.47 -8.44
C ILE A 174 11.37 -14.45 -6.91
N THR A 175 12.10 -13.54 -6.26
CA THR A 175 12.05 -13.41 -4.80
C THR A 175 10.67 -12.96 -4.32
N ALA A 176 9.98 -12.09 -5.06
CA ALA A 176 8.61 -11.69 -4.75
C ALA A 176 7.65 -12.89 -4.83
N GLY A 177 7.80 -13.74 -5.84
CA GLY A 177 7.03 -14.98 -5.98
C GLY A 177 7.29 -15.95 -4.82
N LEU A 178 8.54 -16.16 -4.43
CA LEU A 178 8.90 -16.99 -3.28
C LEU A 178 8.34 -16.42 -1.97
N MET A 179 8.38 -15.09 -1.79
CA MET A 179 7.74 -14.42 -0.66
C MET A 179 6.22 -14.62 -0.66
N ALA A 180 5.57 -14.54 -1.82
CA ALA A 180 4.13 -14.75 -1.94
C ALA A 180 3.74 -16.19 -1.56
N ILE A 181 4.53 -17.19 -1.96
CA ILE A 181 4.33 -18.59 -1.55
C ILE A 181 4.52 -18.77 -0.04
N ALA A 182 5.50 -18.10 0.56
CA ALA A 182 5.67 -18.14 2.01
C ALA A 182 4.51 -17.47 2.76
N PHE A 183 3.98 -16.37 2.22
CA PHE A 183 2.88 -15.63 2.84
C PHE A 183 1.51 -16.27 2.62
N SER A 184 1.29 -17.03 1.54
CA SER A 184 0.04 -17.76 1.33
C SER A 184 -0.20 -18.85 2.39
N GLY A 185 0.85 -19.30 3.08
CA GLY A 185 0.73 -20.17 4.26
C GLY A 185 -0.04 -19.52 5.43
N PHE A 186 -0.11 -18.19 5.51
CA PHE A 186 -0.89 -17.48 6.53
C PHE A 186 -2.38 -17.34 6.16
N ALA A 187 -2.77 -17.65 4.92
CA ALA A 187 -4.17 -17.55 4.49
C ALA A 187 -5.12 -18.47 5.29
N GLY A 188 -4.60 -19.57 5.86
CA GLY A 188 -5.38 -20.50 6.70
C GLY A 188 -5.55 -20.10 8.17
N ILE A 189 -4.99 -18.97 8.62
CA ILE A 189 -5.08 -18.52 10.03
C ILE A 189 -6.36 -17.68 10.29
N GLY A 190 -7.04 -17.23 9.23
CA GLY A 190 -8.24 -16.39 9.32
C GLY A 190 -9.57 -17.12 9.50
N GLY A 191 -9.59 -18.46 9.43
CA GLY A 191 -10.81 -19.27 9.41
C GLY A 191 -10.84 -20.22 8.23
#